data_AF-A0A2M4AAY3-F1
#
_entry.id   AF-A0A2M4AAY3-F1
#
_cell.length_a   1.000
_cell.length_b   1.000
_cell.length_c   1.000
_cell.angle_alpha   90.00
_cell.angle_beta   90.00
_cell.angle_gamma   90.00
#
_symmetry.space_group_name_H-M   'P 1'
#
loop_
_entity.id
_entity.type
_entity.pdbx_description
1 polymer ?
#
loop_
_entity_poly.entity_id
_entity_poly.type
_entity_poly.pdbx_seq_one_letter_code
_entity_poly.pdbx_strand_id
1 'polypeptide(L)'
;MTRWRSFSSRAAAWLLITTVLLLASCALADIPKTPGLSAGGSKKDKLKAEKLPPCKACTALVNSFRDGIRRTERSKHDGGDAAWEEERLGSYKTSELRLVEIQEALCQDVVRGEDQCHQLAEDYEAQIEVWWKNHQTTDPDLHRWLCVEQAAVCCPDGFYGPNCDPCPTCFGNGKCKGNGTRKGNGRCACEAGYAGENCDSCGAEHYEAFRDETKLLCSPCHRACATGGCTGAGPNACRVCRSGWLMDSGRGGCVDVDECITANPCTKQQFCVNNEGSYSCLECDKSCDGCSGDG
;
A
#
# COMPACT_ATOMS: atom_id res chain seq x y z
N MET A 1 -13.52 21.61 -57.61
CA MET A 1 -13.27 21.17 -59.00
C MET A 1 -11.78 21.24 -59.27
N THR A 2 -11.18 20.07 -59.48
CA THR A 2 -9.96 19.73 -60.25
C THR A 2 -8.79 20.72 -60.42
N ARG A 3 -7.59 20.11 -60.34
CA ARG A 3 -6.25 20.51 -60.85
C ARG A 3 -5.47 21.53 -60.01
N TRP A 4 -4.15 21.49 -59.93
CA TRP A 4 -3.07 20.50 -60.06
C TRP A 4 -1.78 21.28 -59.75
N ARG A 5 -0.79 20.62 -59.12
CA ARG A 5 0.67 20.91 -59.18
C ARG A 5 1.17 22.22 -58.54
N SER A 6 1.95 22.11 -57.46
CA SER A 6 3.42 21.92 -57.44
C SER A 6 4.16 23.18 -57.86
N PHE A 7 4.96 23.76 -56.97
CA PHE A 7 6.41 23.83 -57.19
C PHE A 7 7.16 24.19 -55.91
N SER A 8 8.25 23.45 -55.71
CA SER A 8 9.34 23.65 -54.75
C SER A 8 10.14 24.92 -55.08
N SER A 9 10.63 25.63 -54.06
CA SER A 9 12.06 25.96 -54.01
C SER A 9 12.49 26.57 -52.68
N ARG A 10 13.56 25.96 -52.17
CA ARG A 10 14.47 26.50 -51.16
C ARG A 10 15.24 27.69 -51.75
N ALA A 11 15.60 28.66 -50.91
CA ALA A 11 16.99 29.04 -50.62
C ALA A 11 17.15 30.53 -50.23
N ALA A 12 18.01 30.73 -49.22
CA ALA A 12 18.95 31.84 -48.98
C ALA A 12 18.39 33.27 -48.97
N ALA A 13 18.30 33.93 -47.80
CA ALA A 13 19.39 34.56 -47.06
C ALA A 13 20.14 35.64 -47.87
N TRP A 14 19.96 36.92 -47.50
CA TRP A 14 21.04 37.80 -47.02
C TRP A 14 20.51 39.18 -46.60
N LEU A 15 21.14 39.67 -45.53
CA LEU A 15 21.03 40.96 -44.85
C LEU A 15 21.04 42.17 -45.79
N LEU A 16 20.39 43.27 -45.38
CA LEU A 16 21.00 44.61 -45.34
C LEU A 16 20.17 45.56 -44.44
N ILE A 17 20.90 46.29 -43.60
CA ILE A 17 20.43 47.20 -42.55
C ILE A 17 20.22 48.58 -43.15
N THR A 18 19.05 49.19 -42.92
CA THR A 18 18.91 50.66 -42.93
C THR A 18 18.00 51.11 -41.80
N THR A 19 18.58 51.87 -40.89
CA THR A 19 17.96 52.54 -39.75
C THR A 19 16.99 53.64 -40.17
N VAL A 20 15.75 53.59 -39.67
CA VAL A 20 14.89 54.78 -39.54
C VAL A 20 14.33 54.79 -38.12
N LEU A 21 14.84 55.73 -37.32
CA LEU A 21 14.27 56.17 -36.06
C LEU A 21 12.99 56.96 -36.34
N LEU A 22 11.85 56.44 -35.91
CA LEU A 22 10.62 57.22 -35.73
C LEU A 22 9.98 56.78 -34.41
N LEU A 23 10.03 57.71 -33.45
CA LEU A 23 9.37 57.66 -32.16
C LEU A 23 7.86 57.60 -32.37
N ALA A 24 7.23 56.51 -31.91
CA ALA A 24 5.79 56.44 -31.68
C ALA A 24 5.56 55.84 -30.30
N SER A 25 4.97 56.66 -29.43
CA SER A 25 4.64 56.40 -28.04
C SER A 25 3.73 55.17 -27.92
N CYS A 26 4.26 54.06 -27.41
CA CYS A 26 3.42 52.97 -26.91
C CYS A 26 3.06 53.27 -25.46
N ALA A 27 1.76 53.36 -25.19
CA ALA A 27 1.18 53.27 -23.87
C ALA A 27 1.79 52.08 -23.11
N LEU A 28 2.22 52.32 -21.88
CA LEU A 28 2.47 51.25 -20.92
C LEU A 28 1.12 50.58 -20.65
N ALA A 29 0.86 49.47 -21.35
CA ALA A 29 -0.13 48.52 -20.90
C ALA A 29 0.33 48.02 -19.53
N ASP A 30 -0.48 48.28 -18.50
CA ASP A 30 -0.36 47.65 -17.20
C ASP A 30 -0.22 46.15 -17.41
N ILE A 31 0.98 45.63 -17.13
CA ILE A 31 1.18 44.21 -16.94
C ILE A 31 0.28 43.85 -15.75
N PRO A 32 -0.72 42.96 -15.90
CA PRO A 32 -1.43 42.47 -14.74
C PRO A 32 -0.40 41.79 -13.86
N LYS A 33 -0.09 42.46 -12.74
CA LYS A 33 0.67 41.94 -11.63
C LYS A 33 -0.06 40.67 -11.23
N THR A 34 0.46 39.52 -11.65
CA THR A 34 -0.03 38.24 -11.17
C THR A 34 0.01 38.33 -9.65
N PRO A 35 -1.10 38.03 -8.95
CA PRO A 35 -1.07 38.06 -7.51
C PRO A 35 -0.10 36.98 -7.06
N GLY A 36 1.06 37.41 -6.58
CA GLY A 36 1.84 36.64 -5.64
C GLY A 36 0.98 36.46 -4.40
N LEU A 37 0.30 35.30 -4.31
CA LEU A 37 0.04 34.58 -3.07
C LEU A 37 -0.52 33.19 -3.40
N SER A 38 0.32 32.17 -3.26
CA SER A 38 -0.14 30.79 -3.08
C SER A 38 0.87 30.08 -2.19
N ALA A 39 0.44 29.86 -0.95
CA ALA A 39 1.15 29.22 0.14
C ALA A 39 1.84 27.90 -0.29
N GLY A 40 3.18 27.93 -0.31
CA GLY A 40 4.02 26.75 -0.51
C GLY A 40 4.41 26.13 0.83
N GLY A 41 3.45 25.60 1.59
CA GLY A 41 3.80 24.73 2.72
C GLY A 41 4.60 23.52 2.23
N SER A 42 5.63 23.12 2.97
CA SER A 42 6.42 21.92 2.66
C SER A 42 5.50 20.71 2.55
N LYS A 43 5.88 19.69 1.77
CA LYS A 43 5.14 18.41 1.72
C LYS A 43 4.91 17.84 3.13
N LYS A 44 5.84 18.09 4.05
CA LYS A 44 5.73 17.75 5.48
C LYS A 44 4.60 18.51 6.16
N ASP A 45 4.53 19.82 6.00
CA ASP A 45 3.50 20.67 6.62
C ASP A 45 2.10 20.31 6.12
N LYS A 46 1.96 19.96 4.84
CA LYS A 46 0.70 19.49 4.27
C LYS A 46 0.23 18.17 4.87
N LEU A 47 1.15 17.25 5.21
CA LEU A 47 0.81 15.98 5.86
C LEU A 47 0.42 16.20 7.32
N LYS A 48 1.13 17.07 8.04
CA LYS A 48 0.79 17.44 9.43
C LYS A 48 -0.61 18.05 9.55
N ALA A 49 -0.95 18.97 8.64
CA ALA A 49 -2.24 19.65 8.61
C ALA A 49 -3.39 18.81 8.00
N GLU A 50 -3.13 17.59 7.54
CA GLU A 50 -4.15 16.74 6.93
C GLU A 50 -5.25 16.36 7.94
N LYS A 51 -6.52 16.65 7.64
CA LYS A 51 -7.65 16.24 8.47
C LYS A 51 -8.01 14.77 8.22
N LEU A 52 -7.74 13.93 9.21
CA LEU A 52 -8.09 12.52 9.24
C LEU A 52 -9.56 12.30 9.63
N PRO A 53 -10.18 11.17 9.19
CA PRO A 53 -11.48 10.74 9.67
C PRO A 53 -11.51 10.60 11.21
N PRO A 54 -12.64 10.89 11.89
CA PRO A 54 -12.71 10.95 13.35
C PRO A 54 -12.14 9.73 14.08
N CYS A 55 -12.55 8.51 13.71
CA CYS A 55 -12.01 7.29 14.32
C CYS A 55 -10.49 7.15 14.13
N LYS A 56 -9.98 7.49 12.94
CA LYS A 56 -8.56 7.42 12.64
C LYS A 56 -7.75 8.46 13.43
N ALA A 57 -8.31 9.66 13.61
CA ALA A 57 -7.71 10.72 14.42
C ALA A 57 -7.65 10.32 15.90
N CYS A 58 -8.75 9.81 16.47
CA CYS A 58 -8.76 9.29 17.84
C CYS A 58 -7.79 8.11 18.02
N THR A 59 -7.75 7.19 17.06
CA THR A 59 -6.80 6.06 17.07
C THR A 59 -5.35 6.54 17.01
N ALA A 60 -5.04 7.63 16.29
CA ALA A 60 -3.70 8.21 16.26
C ALA A 60 -3.31 8.78 17.63
N LEU A 61 -4.21 9.50 18.30
CA LEU A 61 -4.00 9.99 19.67
C LEU A 61 -3.75 8.84 20.65
N VAL A 62 -4.62 7.83 20.66
CA VAL A 62 -4.48 6.68 21.57
C VAL A 62 -3.20 5.89 21.31
N ASN A 63 -2.79 5.73 20.04
CA ASN A 63 -1.51 5.11 19.72
C ASN A 63 -0.33 5.92 20.25
N SER A 64 -0.33 7.24 20.07
CA SER A 64 0.73 8.09 20.60
C SER A 64 0.78 8.05 22.14
N PHE A 65 -0.38 8.00 22.81
CA PHE A 65 -0.46 7.80 24.26
C PHE A 65 0.12 6.47 24.70
N ARG A 66 -0.24 5.37 24.02
CA ARG A 66 0.31 4.02 24.28
C ARG A 66 1.82 3.97 24.06
N ASP A 67 2.32 4.64 23.02
CA ASP A 67 3.74 4.75 22.78
C ASP A 67 4.42 5.61 23.86
N GLY A 68 3.74 6.64 24.38
CA GLY A 68 4.16 7.38 25.57
C GLY A 68 4.27 6.49 26.81
N ILE A 69 3.29 5.62 27.09
CA ILE A 69 3.38 4.63 28.18
C ILE A 69 4.64 3.77 28.03
N ARG A 70 4.93 3.28 26.82
CA ARG A 70 6.11 2.46 26.54
C ARG A 70 7.41 3.25 26.73
N ARG A 71 7.46 4.50 26.29
CA ARG A 71 8.63 5.38 26.44
C ARG A 71 8.93 5.70 27.90
N THR A 72 7.92 5.84 28.74
CA THR A 72 8.06 6.11 30.18
C THR A 72 8.05 4.83 31.02
N GLU A 73 8.20 3.66 30.42
CA GLU A 73 8.34 2.41 31.16
C GLU A 73 9.76 2.32 31.75
N ARG A 74 9.88 2.40 33.08
CA ARG A 74 11.15 2.23 33.80
C ARG A 74 11.38 0.76 34.14
N SER A 75 12.60 0.28 33.92
CA SER A 75 12.99 -1.09 34.28
C SER A 75 13.49 -1.15 35.74
N LYS A 76 13.46 -2.32 36.37
CA LYS A 76 14.03 -2.53 37.73
C LYS A 76 15.56 -2.31 37.81
N HIS A 77 16.22 -2.04 36.69
CA HIS A 77 17.68 -1.90 36.59
C HIS A 77 18.14 -0.45 36.45
N ASP A 78 17.24 0.53 36.39
CA ASP A 78 17.58 1.95 36.18
C ASP A 78 18.10 2.69 37.42
N GLY A 79 18.57 1.95 38.44
CA GLY A 79 19.56 2.45 39.41
C GLY A 79 19.20 3.75 40.13
N GLY A 80 18.28 3.67 41.07
CA GLY A 80 18.01 4.73 42.05
C GLY A 80 16.65 4.51 42.69
N ASP A 81 16.63 4.18 43.99
CA ASP A 81 15.51 4.17 44.93
C ASP A 81 14.11 3.72 44.44
N ALA A 82 14.01 2.95 43.36
CA ALA A 82 12.73 2.54 42.76
C ALA A 82 11.86 1.74 43.75
N ALA A 83 12.49 0.97 44.64
CA ALA A 83 11.79 0.27 45.72
C ALA A 83 11.31 1.22 46.83
N TRP A 84 12.07 2.29 47.12
CA TRP A 84 11.71 3.30 48.11
C TRP A 84 10.61 4.26 47.59
N GLU A 85 10.62 4.58 46.30
CA GLU A 85 9.55 5.33 45.62
C GLU A 85 8.24 4.53 45.62
N GLU A 86 8.28 3.23 45.32
CA GLU A 86 7.10 2.35 45.26
C GLU A 86 6.40 2.20 46.63
N GLU A 87 7.16 2.21 47.73
CA GLU A 87 6.64 2.05 49.10
C GLU A 87 6.06 3.34 49.69
N ARG A 88 6.49 4.54 49.24
CA ARG A 88 6.10 5.83 49.83
C ARG A 88 5.27 6.76 48.93
N LEU A 89 5.34 6.62 47.60
CA LEU A 89 4.72 7.55 46.63
C LEU A 89 3.70 6.88 45.71
N GLY A 90 3.43 5.58 45.92
CA GLY A 90 2.64 4.76 45.00
C GLY A 90 3.48 4.30 43.80
N SER A 91 2.95 3.39 42.99
CA SER A 91 3.68 2.90 41.81
C SER A 91 3.82 4.03 40.79
N TYR A 92 5.07 4.43 40.45
CA TYR A 92 5.35 5.38 39.34
C TYR A 92 4.56 5.04 38.08
N LYS A 93 4.35 3.73 37.85
CA LYS A 93 3.54 3.15 36.77
C LYS A 93 2.17 3.83 36.60
N THR A 94 1.51 4.25 37.67
CA THR A 94 0.18 4.88 37.65
C THR A 94 0.18 6.27 38.26
N SER A 95 1.35 6.87 38.49
CA SER A 95 1.48 8.19 39.10
C SER A 95 1.01 9.32 38.17
N GLU A 96 0.61 10.46 38.74
CA GLU A 96 0.28 11.67 37.96
C GLU A 96 1.50 12.24 37.25
N LEU A 97 2.69 12.14 37.87
CA LEU A 97 3.94 12.57 37.25
C LEU A 97 4.21 11.84 35.92
N ARG A 98 4.02 10.51 35.90
CA ARG A 98 4.17 9.73 34.67
C ARG A 98 3.16 10.13 33.60
N LEU A 99 1.94 10.49 34.00
CA LEU A 99 0.92 10.96 33.05
C LEU A 99 1.35 12.26 32.36
N VAL A 100 1.89 13.22 33.13
CA VAL A 100 2.42 14.48 32.56
C VAL A 100 3.55 14.22 31.58
N GLU A 101 4.53 13.37 31.93
CA GLU A 101 5.62 12.97 31.02
C GLU A 101 5.09 12.36 29.70
N ILE A 102 4.00 11.58 29.77
CA ILE A 102 3.35 11.02 28.59
C ILE A 102 2.69 12.12 27.76
N GLN A 103 1.92 13.01 28.40
CA GLN A 103 1.15 14.06 27.74
C GLN A 103 2.03 15.08 27.01
N GLU A 104 3.18 15.46 27.58
CA GLU A 104 4.15 16.38 26.96
C GLU A 104 4.71 15.86 25.62
N ALA A 105 4.79 14.54 25.46
CA ALA A 105 5.33 13.89 24.28
C ALA A 105 4.26 13.41 23.28
N LEU A 106 2.97 13.70 23.51
CA LEU A 106 1.90 13.26 22.62
C LEU A 106 2.04 13.85 21.21
N CYS A 107 1.65 13.05 20.23
CA CYS A 107 1.51 13.37 18.82
C CYS A 107 2.81 13.73 18.07
N GLN A 108 3.96 13.86 18.73
CA GLN A 108 5.23 14.24 18.10
C GLN A 108 5.70 13.25 17.00
N ASP A 109 5.27 11.99 17.11
CA ASP A 109 5.54 10.88 16.21
C ASP A 109 4.49 10.71 15.09
N VAL A 110 3.43 11.52 15.08
CA VAL A 110 2.34 11.42 14.10
C VAL A 110 2.71 12.12 12.80
N VAL A 111 2.96 11.33 11.75
CA VAL A 111 3.36 11.87 10.42
C VAL A 111 2.22 12.57 9.68
N ARG A 112 0.98 12.12 9.86
CA ARG A 112 -0.21 12.64 9.15
C ARG A 112 -1.28 13.04 10.16
N GLY A 113 -1.77 14.27 10.05
CA GLY A 113 -2.77 14.79 10.99
C GLY A 113 -2.22 15.09 12.39
N GLU A 114 -0.94 15.45 12.49
CA GLU A 114 -0.29 15.88 13.75
C GLU A 114 -1.07 17.01 14.42
N ASP A 115 -1.44 18.04 13.66
CA ASP A 115 -2.18 19.21 14.17
C ASP A 115 -3.55 18.80 14.74
N GLN A 116 -4.21 17.83 14.10
CA GLN A 116 -5.48 17.29 14.60
C GLN A 116 -5.28 16.40 15.82
N CYS A 117 -4.18 15.66 15.91
CA CYS A 117 -3.85 14.86 17.08
C CYS A 117 -3.65 15.75 18.31
N HIS A 118 -2.90 16.84 18.20
CA HIS A 118 -2.72 17.80 19.30
C HIS A 118 -4.05 18.43 19.74
N GLN A 119 -4.90 18.82 18.80
CA GLN A 119 -6.25 19.32 19.12
C GLN A 119 -7.06 18.30 19.91
N LEU A 120 -7.07 17.04 19.48
CA LEU A 120 -7.79 15.98 20.19
C LEU A 120 -7.16 15.64 21.54
N ALA A 121 -5.85 15.79 21.70
CA ALA A 121 -5.17 15.59 22.97
C ALA A 121 -5.66 16.60 24.02
N GLU A 122 -5.85 17.86 23.63
CA GLU A 122 -6.45 18.89 24.49
C GLU A 122 -7.94 18.63 24.72
N ASP A 123 -8.71 18.32 23.67
CA ASP A 123 -10.16 18.07 23.79
C ASP A 123 -10.49 16.89 24.73
N TYR A 124 -9.59 15.89 24.80
CA TYR A 124 -9.76 14.67 25.60
C TYR A 124 -8.89 14.59 26.85
N GLU A 125 -8.20 15.67 27.23
CA GLU A 125 -7.30 15.70 28.39
C GLU A 125 -7.98 15.18 29.66
N ALA A 126 -9.16 15.74 29.98
CA ALA A 126 -9.92 15.36 31.18
C ALA A 126 -10.34 13.88 31.17
N GLN A 127 -10.75 13.35 30.02
CA GLN A 127 -11.15 11.95 29.87
C GLN A 127 -9.94 11.02 30.04
N ILE A 128 -8.79 11.39 29.47
CA ILE A 128 -7.54 10.64 29.62
C ILE A 128 -7.10 10.60 31.09
N GLU A 129 -7.19 11.71 31.82
CA GLU A 129 -6.90 11.73 33.27
C GLU A 129 -7.85 10.83 34.06
N VAL A 130 -9.15 10.86 33.76
CA VAL A 130 -10.15 9.99 34.41
C VAL A 130 -9.87 8.52 34.13
N TRP A 131 -9.48 8.17 32.91
CA TRP A 131 -9.09 6.82 32.55
C TRP A 131 -7.82 6.39 33.28
N TRP A 132 -6.80 7.25 33.29
CA TRP A 132 -5.52 6.99 33.96
C TRP A 132 -5.71 6.74 35.46
N LYS A 133 -6.54 7.53 36.14
CA LYS A 133 -6.75 7.39 37.59
C LYS A 133 -7.62 6.20 37.97
N ASN A 134 -8.65 5.89 37.18
CA ASN A 134 -9.73 5.01 37.65
C ASN A 134 -9.96 3.73 36.81
N HIS A 135 -9.46 3.68 35.57
CA HIS A 135 -9.88 2.64 34.62
C HIS A 135 -8.74 1.74 34.12
N GLN A 136 -7.48 2.01 34.46
CA GLN A 136 -6.33 1.20 34.01
C GLN A 136 -6.46 -0.30 34.36
N THR A 137 -7.22 -0.66 35.40
CA THR A 137 -7.43 -2.05 35.82
C THR A 137 -8.73 -2.65 35.29
N THR A 138 -9.80 -1.86 35.18
CA THR A 138 -11.15 -2.31 34.81
C THR A 138 -11.40 -2.25 33.30
N ASP A 139 -10.85 -1.24 32.62
CA ASP A 139 -10.88 -1.10 31.16
C ASP A 139 -9.48 -0.68 30.65
N PRO A 140 -8.53 -1.63 30.57
CA PRO A 140 -7.15 -1.33 30.20
C PRO A 140 -6.98 -0.91 28.72
N ASP A 141 -8.02 -1.03 27.90
CA ASP A 141 -7.99 -0.66 26.50
C ASP A 141 -8.50 0.78 26.31
N LEU A 142 -7.59 1.75 26.41
CA LEU A 142 -7.89 3.15 26.19
C LEU A 142 -8.57 3.41 24.84
N HIS A 143 -8.31 2.60 23.80
CA HIS A 143 -8.98 2.79 22.50
C HIS A 143 -10.47 2.50 22.61
N ARG A 144 -10.82 1.38 23.24
CA ARG A 144 -12.21 1.01 23.51
C ARG A 144 -12.88 2.07 24.38
N TRP A 145 -12.30 2.37 25.54
CA TRP A 145 -12.90 3.32 26.47
C TRP A 145 -13.06 4.71 25.85
N LEU A 146 -11.99 5.29 25.28
CA LEU A 146 -12.03 6.66 24.77
C LEU A 146 -12.71 6.76 23.41
N CYS A 147 -12.27 5.98 22.41
CA CYS A 147 -12.68 6.18 21.02
C CYS A 147 -14.02 5.51 20.69
N VAL A 148 -14.35 4.38 21.33
CA VAL A 148 -15.60 3.64 21.07
C VAL A 148 -16.71 4.08 22.03
N GLU A 149 -16.43 4.17 23.33
CA GLU A 149 -17.45 4.43 24.35
C GLU A 149 -17.65 5.92 24.65
N GLN A 150 -16.60 6.67 25.00
CA GLN A 150 -16.71 8.09 25.35
C GLN A 150 -16.97 8.99 24.14
N ALA A 151 -16.12 8.89 23.10
CA ALA A 151 -16.20 9.74 21.92
C ALA A 151 -17.20 9.24 20.87
N ALA A 152 -17.56 7.95 20.91
CA ALA A 152 -18.44 7.28 19.95
C ALA A 152 -18.03 7.45 18.47
N VAL A 153 -16.76 7.77 18.18
CA VAL A 153 -16.25 7.99 16.82
C VAL A 153 -15.80 6.71 16.12
N CYS A 154 -15.48 5.67 16.89
CA CYS A 154 -15.12 4.33 16.41
C CYS A 154 -16.22 3.29 16.70
N CYS A 155 -16.05 2.10 16.12
CA CYS A 155 -16.80 0.90 16.46
C CYS A 155 -15.88 -0.11 17.17
N PRO A 156 -16.45 -1.07 17.94
CA PRO A 156 -15.68 -2.23 18.40
C PRO A 156 -15.08 -2.99 17.20
N ASP A 157 -14.01 -3.74 17.45
CA ASP A 157 -13.45 -4.64 16.43
C ASP A 157 -14.50 -5.69 16.02
N GLY A 158 -14.58 -5.96 14.71
CA GLY A 158 -15.61 -6.79 14.10
C GLY A 158 -16.90 -6.03 13.72
N PHE A 159 -16.95 -4.70 13.82
CA PHE A 159 -18.14 -3.91 13.47
C PHE A 159 -17.80 -2.71 12.57
N TYR A 160 -18.78 -2.23 11.79
CA TYR A 160 -18.59 -1.14 10.83
C TYR A 160 -19.82 -0.25 10.65
N GLY A 161 -19.64 0.89 9.98
CA GLY A 161 -20.74 1.76 9.58
C GLY A 161 -21.31 2.59 10.74
N PRO A 162 -22.28 3.48 10.47
CA PRO A 162 -22.75 4.47 11.44
C PRO A 162 -23.32 3.82 12.71
N ASN A 163 -23.97 2.67 12.58
CA ASN A 163 -24.60 1.94 13.67
C ASN A 163 -23.70 0.86 14.30
N CYS A 164 -22.47 0.68 13.82
CA CYS A 164 -21.63 -0.46 14.17
C CYS A 164 -22.35 -1.79 13.95
N ASP A 165 -22.68 -2.09 12.69
CA ASP A 165 -23.22 -3.37 12.27
C ASP A 165 -22.09 -4.41 12.19
N PRO A 166 -22.36 -5.71 12.44
CA PRO A 166 -21.33 -6.74 12.46
C PRO A 166 -20.72 -6.95 11.07
N CYS A 167 -19.40 -7.01 11.01
CA CYS A 167 -18.65 -7.34 9.80
C CYS A 167 -18.85 -8.81 9.40
N PRO A 168 -18.93 -9.11 8.09
CA PRO A 168 -18.79 -10.49 7.63
C PRO A 168 -17.39 -11.03 7.93
N THR A 169 -17.29 -12.35 8.11
CA THR A 169 -16.02 -13.03 8.41
C THR A 169 -15.05 -13.06 7.23
N CYS A 170 -15.52 -12.74 6.02
CA CYS A 170 -14.73 -12.81 4.79
C CYS A 170 -14.08 -14.19 4.58
N PHE A 171 -14.72 -15.24 5.09
CA PHE A 171 -14.25 -16.63 5.09
C PHE A 171 -12.80 -16.79 5.60
N GLY A 172 -12.33 -15.85 6.44
CA GLY A 172 -10.94 -15.79 6.89
C GLY A 172 -9.90 -15.37 5.85
N ASN A 173 -10.31 -15.07 4.61
CA ASN A 173 -9.42 -14.77 3.48
C ASN A 173 -9.56 -13.31 2.99
N GLY A 174 -9.95 -12.40 3.88
CA GLY A 174 -10.18 -11.02 3.52
C GLY A 174 -10.45 -10.12 4.72
N LYS A 175 -10.52 -8.82 4.45
CA LYS A 175 -10.78 -7.78 5.46
C LYS A 175 -12.09 -7.06 5.19
N CYS A 176 -12.92 -6.92 6.22
CA CYS A 176 -14.15 -6.13 6.15
C CYS A 176 -13.86 -4.63 5.96
N LYS A 177 -14.43 -4.03 4.91
CA LYS A 177 -14.28 -2.60 4.64
C LYS A 177 -15.04 -1.77 5.66
N GLY A 178 -14.28 -1.12 6.55
CA GLY A 178 -14.80 -0.26 7.60
C GLY A 178 -14.71 -0.86 9.00
N ASN A 179 -14.10 -2.05 9.16
CA ASN A 179 -13.91 -2.66 10.47
C ASN A 179 -13.33 -1.68 11.50
N GLY A 180 -13.96 -1.59 12.66
CA GLY A 180 -13.62 -0.69 13.77
C GLY A 180 -14.01 0.77 13.54
N THR A 181 -14.68 1.11 12.44
CA THR A 181 -14.98 2.50 12.07
C THR A 181 -16.48 2.75 11.89
N ARG A 182 -16.91 3.99 12.14
CA ARG A 182 -18.27 4.48 11.82
C ARG A 182 -18.54 4.66 10.32
N LYS A 183 -17.63 4.19 9.46
CA LYS A 183 -17.69 4.29 8.00
C LYS A 183 -17.51 2.90 7.37
N GLY A 184 -17.58 2.85 6.04
CA GLY A 184 -17.46 1.61 5.28
C GLY A 184 -18.81 0.98 4.94
N ASN A 185 -18.75 -0.04 4.10
CA ASN A 185 -19.93 -0.71 3.55
C ASN A 185 -19.95 -2.21 3.86
N GLY A 186 -19.05 -2.69 4.72
CA GLY A 186 -19.02 -4.08 5.18
C GLY A 186 -18.53 -5.09 4.16
N ARG A 187 -18.31 -4.69 2.89
CA ARG A 187 -17.85 -5.62 1.86
C ARG A 187 -16.45 -6.13 2.17
N CYS A 188 -16.17 -7.37 1.81
CA CYS A 188 -14.84 -7.93 1.97
C CYS A 188 -13.87 -7.38 0.90
N ALA A 189 -12.66 -7.04 1.35
CA ALA A 189 -11.50 -6.86 0.52
C ALA A 189 -10.65 -8.14 0.62
N CYS A 190 -10.74 -8.99 -0.41
CA CYS A 190 -10.09 -10.30 -0.41
C CYS A 190 -8.58 -10.21 -0.50
N GLU A 191 -7.92 -11.18 0.11
CA GLU A 191 -6.49 -11.40 -0.03
C GLU A 191 -6.14 -11.92 -1.42
N ALA A 192 -4.86 -11.82 -1.79
CA ALA A 192 -4.39 -12.28 -3.09
C ALA A 192 -4.68 -13.79 -3.27
N GLY A 193 -5.23 -14.15 -4.43
CA GLY A 193 -5.64 -15.53 -4.72
C GLY A 193 -7.07 -15.88 -4.31
N TYR A 194 -7.79 -14.98 -3.64
CA TYR A 194 -9.18 -15.15 -3.24
C TYR A 194 -10.10 -14.16 -3.95
N ALA A 195 -11.36 -14.56 -4.12
CA ALA A 195 -12.38 -13.82 -4.85
C ALA A 195 -13.78 -14.11 -4.25
N GLY A 196 -14.79 -13.42 -4.77
CA GLY A 196 -16.16 -13.47 -4.28
C GLY A 196 -16.48 -12.34 -3.31
N GLU A 197 -17.77 -12.14 -3.01
CA GLU A 197 -18.20 -11.07 -2.10
C GLU A 197 -17.75 -11.32 -0.65
N ASN A 198 -17.57 -12.59 -0.29
CA ASN A 198 -17.15 -13.04 1.03
C ASN A 198 -15.78 -13.74 1.01
N CYS A 199 -15.00 -13.63 -0.07
CA CYS A 199 -13.68 -14.25 -0.21
C CYS A 199 -13.67 -15.78 -0.02
N ASP A 200 -14.75 -16.41 -0.49
CA ASP A 200 -15.09 -17.83 -0.39
C ASP A 200 -14.90 -18.59 -1.70
N SER A 201 -14.25 -17.96 -2.69
CA SER A 201 -13.84 -18.57 -3.96
C SER A 201 -12.38 -18.24 -4.28
N CYS A 202 -11.74 -19.07 -5.11
CA CYS A 202 -10.40 -18.77 -5.59
C CYS A 202 -10.41 -17.77 -6.74
N GLY A 203 -9.38 -16.94 -6.81
CA GLY A 203 -9.15 -16.02 -7.92
C GLY A 203 -8.86 -16.77 -9.23
N ALA A 204 -8.94 -16.06 -10.35
CA ALA A 204 -8.88 -16.66 -11.69
C ALA A 204 -7.60 -17.47 -12.01
N GLU A 205 -6.49 -17.18 -11.32
CA GLU A 205 -5.20 -17.88 -11.48
C GLU A 205 -4.87 -18.79 -10.29
N HIS A 206 -5.88 -19.17 -9.50
CA HIS A 206 -5.74 -20.06 -8.36
C HIS A 206 -6.77 -21.18 -8.43
N TYR A 207 -6.45 -22.32 -7.83
CA TYR A 207 -7.35 -23.46 -7.69
C TYR A 207 -7.57 -23.79 -6.20
N GLU A 208 -8.68 -24.48 -5.92
CA GLU A 208 -9.00 -24.96 -4.58
C GLU A 208 -8.08 -26.13 -4.23
N ALA A 209 -7.04 -25.87 -3.45
CA ALA A 209 -6.14 -26.91 -2.95
C ALA A 209 -6.78 -27.68 -1.78
N PHE A 210 -7.62 -27.01 -1.00
CA PHE A 210 -8.36 -27.60 0.10
C PHE A 210 -9.61 -26.76 0.42
N ARG A 211 -10.72 -27.42 0.76
CA ARG A 211 -11.95 -26.77 1.21
C ARG A 211 -12.64 -27.60 2.30
N ASP A 212 -13.04 -26.94 3.38
CA ASP A 212 -14.00 -27.42 4.37
C ASP A 212 -15.08 -26.35 4.66
N GLU A 213 -15.93 -26.56 5.67
CA GLU A 213 -17.03 -25.64 6.02
C GLU A 213 -16.56 -24.22 6.42
N THR A 214 -15.33 -24.09 6.90
CA THR A 214 -14.79 -22.85 7.49
C THR A 214 -13.51 -22.36 6.83
N LYS A 215 -12.85 -23.20 6.03
CA LYS A 215 -11.52 -22.97 5.47
C LYS A 215 -11.51 -23.24 3.98
N LEU A 216 -10.96 -22.27 3.25
CA LEU A 216 -10.64 -22.39 1.84
C LEU A 216 -9.16 -22.08 1.65
N LEU A 217 -8.42 -23.02 1.08
CA LEU A 217 -7.03 -22.82 0.69
C LEU A 217 -6.95 -22.75 -0.83
N CYS A 218 -6.62 -21.56 -1.32
CA CYS A 218 -6.35 -21.34 -2.74
C CYS A 218 -4.85 -21.43 -3.01
N SER A 219 -4.46 -22.20 -4.01
CA SER A 219 -3.06 -22.30 -4.46
C SER A 219 -2.91 -21.77 -5.88
N PRO A 220 -1.79 -21.11 -6.21
CA PRO A 220 -1.59 -20.56 -7.54
C PRO A 220 -1.50 -21.69 -8.57
N CYS A 221 -2.01 -21.42 -9.77
CA CYS A 221 -1.83 -22.31 -10.90
C CYS A 221 -0.36 -22.44 -11.29
N HIS A 222 -0.03 -23.54 -11.98
CA HIS A 222 1.30 -23.72 -12.55
C HIS A 222 1.60 -22.61 -13.57
N ARG A 223 2.87 -22.20 -13.70
CA ARG A 223 3.31 -21.15 -14.65
C ARG A 223 2.92 -21.43 -16.11
N ALA A 224 2.79 -22.71 -16.46
CA ALA A 224 2.33 -23.18 -17.76
C ALA A 224 0.88 -22.78 -18.07
N CYS A 225 0.08 -22.42 -17.07
CA CYS A 225 -1.31 -22.05 -17.26
C CYS A 225 -1.44 -20.58 -17.67
N ALA A 226 -2.24 -20.31 -18.69
CA ALA A 226 -2.58 -18.96 -19.15
C ALA A 226 -3.80 -18.38 -18.40
N THR A 227 -4.27 -17.22 -18.88
CA THR A 227 -5.56 -16.66 -18.49
C THR A 227 -6.68 -17.67 -18.76
N GLY A 228 -7.37 -18.11 -17.71
CA GLY A 228 -8.33 -19.21 -17.76
C GLY A 228 -8.21 -20.15 -16.55
N GLY A 229 -7.08 -20.08 -15.85
CA GLY A 229 -6.86 -20.79 -14.59
C GLY A 229 -6.57 -22.27 -14.77
N CYS A 230 -6.72 -23.01 -13.68
CA CYS A 230 -6.40 -24.42 -13.58
C CYS A 230 -7.42 -25.13 -12.69
N THR A 231 -7.46 -26.46 -12.80
CA THR A 231 -8.34 -27.32 -11.99
C THR A 231 -7.63 -27.96 -10.80
N GLY A 232 -6.33 -27.73 -10.65
CA GLY A 232 -5.49 -28.46 -9.72
C GLY A 232 -4.01 -28.08 -9.83
N ALA A 233 -3.18 -28.88 -9.15
CA ALA A 233 -1.74 -28.68 -9.13
C ALA A 233 -1.06 -29.08 -10.45
N GLY A 234 0.04 -28.41 -10.77
CA GLY A 234 0.94 -28.78 -11.87
C GLY A 234 0.44 -28.39 -13.26
N PRO A 235 1.28 -28.61 -14.29
CA PRO A 235 0.99 -28.19 -15.66
C PRO A 235 -0.13 -29.00 -16.33
N ASN A 236 -0.47 -30.16 -15.77
CA ASN A 236 -1.51 -31.04 -16.28
C ASN A 236 -2.93 -30.56 -15.99
N ALA A 237 -3.07 -29.72 -14.97
CA ALA A 237 -4.37 -29.18 -14.57
C ALA A 237 -4.69 -27.82 -15.22
N CYS A 238 -3.85 -27.35 -16.15
CA CYS A 238 -4.10 -26.09 -16.84
C CYS A 238 -5.31 -26.21 -17.78
N ARG A 239 -6.21 -25.22 -17.74
CA ARG A 239 -7.33 -25.16 -18.70
C ARG A 239 -6.88 -24.64 -20.06
N VAL A 240 -5.91 -23.72 -20.05
CA VAL A 240 -5.33 -23.11 -21.24
C VAL A 240 -3.82 -23.03 -21.03
N CYS A 241 -3.05 -23.47 -22.01
CA CYS A 241 -1.59 -23.36 -21.96
C CYS A 241 -1.15 -21.94 -22.31
N ARG A 242 -0.17 -21.44 -21.54
CA ARG A 242 0.53 -20.18 -21.81
C ARG A 242 1.42 -20.36 -23.03
N SER A 243 1.75 -19.27 -23.70
CA SER A 243 2.78 -19.25 -24.74
C SER A 243 4.08 -19.90 -24.25
N GLY A 244 4.72 -20.69 -25.12
CA GLY A 244 5.85 -21.57 -24.76
C GLY A 244 5.42 -22.96 -24.27
N TRP A 245 4.11 -23.22 -24.12
CA TRP A 245 3.58 -24.51 -23.73
C TRP A 245 2.50 -24.98 -24.71
N LEU A 246 2.44 -26.29 -24.95
CA LEU A 246 1.46 -26.92 -25.84
C LEU A 246 0.60 -27.92 -25.07
N MET A 247 -0.71 -27.92 -25.34
CA MET A 247 -1.62 -28.89 -24.76
C MET A 247 -1.38 -30.27 -25.39
N ASP A 248 -0.91 -31.22 -24.59
CA ASP A 248 -0.73 -32.62 -24.95
C ASP A 248 -1.96 -33.41 -24.51
N SER A 249 -2.76 -33.87 -25.49
CA SER A 249 -3.97 -34.66 -25.25
C SER A 249 -3.69 -36.08 -24.76
N GLY A 250 -2.47 -36.60 -24.96
CA GLY A 250 -2.07 -37.94 -24.52
C GLY A 250 -1.65 -37.98 -23.05
N ARG A 251 -0.87 -36.98 -22.60
CA ARG A 251 -0.47 -36.82 -21.19
C ARG A 251 -1.47 -36.03 -20.34
N GLY A 252 -2.43 -35.35 -21.00
CA GLY A 252 -3.47 -34.55 -20.35
C GLY A 252 -2.86 -33.33 -19.65
N GLY A 253 -2.31 -32.40 -20.41
CA GLY A 253 -1.64 -31.24 -19.80
C GLY A 253 -0.85 -30.33 -20.72
N CYS A 254 -0.39 -29.22 -20.17
CA CYS A 254 0.55 -28.34 -20.86
C CYS A 254 1.96 -28.91 -20.77
N VAL A 255 2.58 -29.18 -21.91
CA VAL A 255 3.97 -29.61 -22.02
C VAL A 255 4.78 -28.47 -22.60
N ASP A 256 5.97 -28.28 -22.05
CA ASP A 256 6.91 -27.27 -22.52
C ASP A 256 7.27 -27.51 -23.99
N VAL A 257 7.29 -26.46 -24.79
CA VAL A 257 7.69 -26.55 -26.20
C VAL A 257 9.20 -26.41 -26.26
N ASP A 258 9.89 -27.47 -26.68
CA ASP A 258 11.32 -27.37 -26.95
C ASP A 258 11.54 -26.62 -28.27
N GLU A 259 11.72 -25.30 -28.20
CA GLU A 259 11.95 -24.48 -29.38
C GLU A 259 13.32 -24.74 -30.02
N CYS A 260 14.30 -25.23 -29.25
CA CYS A 260 15.61 -25.60 -29.77
C CYS A 260 15.52 -26.74 -30.78
N ILE A 261 14.65 -27.72 -30.52
CA ILE A 261 14.38 -28.82 -31.44
C ILE A 261 13.40 -28.40 -32.54
N THR A 262 12.35 -27.65 -32.19
CA THR A 262 11.21 -27.43 -33.10
C THR A 262 11.44 -26.28 -34.09
N ALA A 263 12.12 -25.22 -33.66
CA ALA A 263 12.28 -23.98 -34.44
C ALA A 263 13.73 -23.61 -34.70
N ASN A 264 14.69 -24.16 -33.95
CA ASN A 264 16.11 -23.80 -33.96
C ASN A 264 16.34 -22.28 -34.09
N PRO A 265 15.88 -21.49 -33.09
CA PRO A 265 15.76 -20.03 -33.21
C PRO A 265 17.08 -19.26 -33.14
N CYS A 266 18.18 -19.91 -32.75
CA CYS A 266 19.46 -19.24 -32.51
C CYS A 266 20.29 -19.07 -33.79
N THR A 267 21.20 -18.09 -33.77
CA THR A 267 22.13 -17.86 -34.89
C THR A 267 23.29 -18.86 -34.89
N LYS A 268 24.07 -18.93 -35.98
CA LYS A 268 25.16 -19.91 -36.13
C LYS A 268 26.29 -19.80 -35.08
N GLN A 269 26.49 -18.62 -34.48
CA GLN A 269 27.50 -18.39 -33.43
C GLN A 269 26.91 -18.51 -32.01
N GLN A 270 25.73 -19.11 -31.89
CA GLN A 270 25.04 -19.31 -30.62
C GLN A 270 24.55 -20.76 -30.53
N PHE A 271 24.46 -21.28 -29.32
CA PHE A 271 23.78 -22.53 -29.03
C PHE A 271 22.47 -22.26 -28.27
N CYS A 272 21.49 -23.12 -28.53
CA CYS A 272 20.16 -23.01 -27.94
C CYS A 272 20.07 -23.83 -26.65
N VAL A 273 19.49 -23.23 -25.61
CA VAL A 273 19.15 -23.89 -24.35
C VAL A 273 17.65 -23.77 -24.15
N ASN A 274 16.95 -24.91 -24.06
CA ASN A 274 15.53 -24.94 -23.77
C ASN A 274 15.29 -24.65 -22.27
N ASN A 275 14.38 -23.73 -21.97
CA ASN A 275 13.96 -23.39 -20.62
C ASN A 275 12.46 -23.61 -20.47
N GLU A 276 11.95 -23.82 -19.26
CA GLU A 276 10.51 -23.95 -19.08
C GLU A 276 9.74 -22.68 -19.50
N GLY A 277 8.98 -22.79 -20.59
CA GLY A 277 8.16 -21.78 -21.24
C GLY A 277 8.92 -20.83 -22.17
N SER A 278 10.20 -21.09 -22.48
CA SER A 278 11.03 -20.20 -23.31
C SER A 278 12.34 -20.86 -23.73
N TYR A 279 13.17 -20.17 -24.51
CA TYR A 279 14.53 -20.60 -24.81
C TYR A 279 15.54 -19.48 -24.54
N SER A 280 16.81 -19.84 -24.47
CA SER A 280 17.93 -18.91 -24.43
C SER A 280 18.95 -19.24 -25.50
N CYS A 281 19.46 -18.23 -26.19
CA CYS A 281 20.57 -18.36 -27.13
C CYS A 281 21.83 -17.83 -26.47
N LEU A 282 22.79 -18.71 -26.21
CA LEU A 282 24.06 -18.38 -25.58
C LEU A 282 25.15 -18.35 -26.63
N GLU A 283 26.11 -17.43 -26.52
CA GLU A 283 27.23 -17.33 -27.48
C GLU A 283 28.17 -18.53 -27.38
N CYS A 284 28.67 -18.96 -28.54
CA CYS A 284 29.75 -19.94 -28.60
C CYS A 284 31.07 -19.36 -28.09
N ASP A 285 31.95 -20.22 -27.60
CA ASP A 285 33.32 -19.81 -27.31
C ASP A 285 33.98 -19.23 -28.56
N LYS A 286 34.75 -18.15 -28.38
CA LYS A 286 35.41 -17.42 -29.46
C LYS A 286 36.41 -18.28 -30.25
N SER A 287 36.82 -19.40 -29.67
CA SER A 287 37.76 -20.35 -30.27
C SER A 287 37.09 -21.33 -31.24
N CYS A 288 35.75 -21.35 -31.30
CA CYS A 288 34.98 -22.30 -32.11
C CYS A 288 34.24 -21.60 -33.28
N ASP A 289 34.28 -22.20 -34.46
CA ASP A 289 33.46 -21.79 -35.62
C ASP A 289 32.08 -22.49 -35.56
N GLY A 290 31.33 -22.15 -34.50
CA GLY A 290 30.03 -22.74 -34.15
C GLY A 290 30.10 -23.72 -32.98
N CYS A 291 28.96 -23.94 -32.32
CA CYS A 291 28.85 -24.81 -31.15
C CYS A 291 27.42 -25.35 -30.98
N SER A 292 27.27 -26.40 -30.16
CA SER A 292 25.97 -27.02 -29.85
C SER A 292 25.74 -27.18 -28.34
N GLY A 293 26.60 -26.61 -27.51
CA GLY A 293 26.61 -26.71 -26.06
C GLY A 293 27.66 -25.78 -25.45
N ASP A 294 27.73 -25.77 -24.12
CA ASP A 294 28.53 -24.84 -23.32
C ASP A 294 30.05 -25.05 -23.36
N GLY A 295 30.52 -26.13 -24.02
CA GLY A 295 31.94 -26.37 -24.32
C GLY A 295 32.67 -27.16 -23.25
#